data_AF-A0A4V6APG2-F1
#
_entry.id   AF-A0A4V6APG2-F1
#
_cell.length_a   1.000
_cell.length_b   1.000
_cell.length_c   1.000
_cell.angle_alpha   90.00
_cell.angle_beta   90.00
_cell.angle_gamma   90.00
#
_symmetry.space_group_name_H-M   'P 1'
#
loop_
_entity.id
_entity.type
_entity.pdbx_description
1 polymer ?
#
loop_
_entity_poly.entity_id
_entity_poly.type
_entity_poly.pdbx_seq_one_letter_code
_entity_poly.pdbx_strand_id
1 'polypeptide(L)'
;MWINRVEKEVVVEEEEGRCTETPGQVSRSALKQPRSCNIFKALFCCLQAQDGPKPPPPLPPPSQQALLESQENGTVVKQYEHSLLPEVNAQDQGKICVVIDLDETLVHSSFKVYVLKRPYVDEFLQRMGELFECVLFTASLAKYADPVTDLLDQCGVFRTRLFRESCVFHQGCYVKDLSRLGRDLHKTLILDNSPASYIFHPNNAVPVVSWFDDVDDAELLNLLPVFEELSQADNVYTRLDQLRGH
;
A
#
# COMPACT_ATOMS: atom_id res chain seq x y z
N MET A 1 17.62 25.42 14.83
CA MET A 1 16.15 25.58 14.85
C MET A 1 15.65 25.31 13.44
N TRP A 2 15.49 24.03 13.11
CA TRP A 2 15.04 23.60 11.79
C TRP A 2 13.51 23.47 11.81
N ILE A 3 12.89 23.92 10.73
CA ILE A 3 11.44 24.06 10.60
C ILE A 3 10.84 22.67 10.38
N ASN A 4 10.31 22.04 11.45
CA ASN A 4 9.58 20.76 11.40
C ASN A 4 8.14 20.92 10.85
N ARG A 5 7.91 21.86 9.94
CA ARG A 5 6.56 22.25 9.55
C ARG A 5 6.53 22.67 8.08
N VAL A 6 5.95 21.81 7.25
CA VAL A 6 5.49 22.19 5.92
C VAL A 6 4.03 22.62 6.05
N GLU A 7 3.73 23.87 5.68
CA GLU A 7 2.36 24.36 5.48
C GLU A 7 1.78 23.72 4.21
N LYS A 8 0.64 23.04 4.32
CA LYS A 8 -0.10 22.60 3.12
C LYS A 8 -0.83 23.81 2.54
N GLU A 9 -0.59 24.14 1.27
CA GLU A 9 -1.63 24.79 0.46
C GLU A 9 -2.68 23.72 0.12
N VAL A 10 -3.77 23.68 0.88
CA VAL A 10 -4.89 22.78 0.59
C VAL A 10 -5.92 23.54 -0.24
N VAL A 11 -6.06 23.17 -1.51
CA VAL A 11 -7.29 23.42 -2.26
C VAL A 11 -8.33 22.41 -1.76
N VAL A 12 -9.20 22.85 -0.87
CA VAL A 12 -10.41 22.13 -0.49
C VAL A 12 -11.49 22.55 -1.47
N GLU A 13 -11.91 21.63 -2.36
CA GLU A 13 -13.24 21.75 -2.97
C GLU A 13 -14.24 21.07 -2.03
N GLU A 14 -15.18 21.86 -1.51
CA GLU A 14 -16.35 21.38 -0.79
C GLU A 14 -17.31 20.74 -1.81
N GLU A 15 -17.65 19.46 -1.63
CA GLU A 15 -18.88 18.93 -2.22
C GLU A 15 -20.05 19.22 -1.29
N GLU A 16 -20.93 20.16 -1.70
CA GLU A 16 -22.21 20.43 -1.05
C GLU A 16 -23.17 19.25 -1.22
N GLY A 17 -23.09 18.27 -0.33
CA GLY A 17 -24.13 17.26 -0.12
C GLY A 17 -25.24 17.77 0.80
N ARG A 18 -26.21 18.49 0.24
CA ARG A 18 -27.45 18.92 0.90
C ARG A 18 -28.22 17.72 1.48
N CYS A 19 -28.44 17.69 2.80
CA CYS A 19 -29.54 16.94 3.42
C CYS A 19 -30.09 17.75 4.60
N THR A 20 -31.39 18.00 4.54
CA THR A 20 -32.19 18.90 5.37
C THR A 20 -32.39 18.40 6.80
N GLU A 21 -32.30 19.32 7.77
CA GLU A 21 -32.68 19.11 9.18
C GLU A 21 -34.20 18.92 9.36
N THR A 22 -34.60 18.09 10.33
CA THR A 22 -35.78 18.34 11.18
C THR A 22 -35.49 17.91 12.63
N PRO A 23 -36.02 18.61 13.66
CA PRO A 23 -35.63 18.40 15.05
C PRO A 23 -36.66 17.59 15.87
N GLY A 24 -36.18 16.73 16.77
CA GLY A 24 -36.99 16.00 17.75
C GLY A 24 -36.18 15.58 19.00
N GLN A 25 -36.68 15.94 20.18
CA GLN A 25 -36.02 15.94 21.49
C GLN A 25 -35.89 14.58 22.21
N VAL A 26 -34.73 14.42 22.90
CA VAL A 26 -34.50 13.97 24.31
C VAL A 26 -35.11 12.63 24.79
N SER A 27 -34.26 11.68 25.24
CA SER A 27 -33.93 11.47 26.67
C SER A 27 -32.98 10.27 26.95
N ARG A 28 -32.46 10.26 28.18
CA ARG A 28 -31.28 9.55 28.73
C ARG A 28 -31.46 8.04 28.92
N SER A 29 -30.36 7.28 28.82
CA SER A 29 -29.86 6.43 29.93
C SER A 29 -28.53 5.75 29.58
N ALA A 30 -27.65 5.68 30.58
CA ALA A 30 -26.36 4.99 30.53
C ALA A 30 -26.52 3.56 31.05
N LEU A 31 -25.86 2.57 30.44
CA LEU A 31 -25.48 1.30 31.06
C LEU A 31 -24.25 0.71 30.33
N LYS A 32 -23.35 0.12 31.11
CA LYS A 32 -21.97 -0.28 30.78
C LYS A 32 -21.88 -1.69 30.18
N GLN A 33 -20.99 -1.84 29.18
CA GLN A 33 -20.04 -2.96 28.92
C GLN A 33 -20.60 -4.39 28.64
N PRO A 34 -19.76 -5.38 28.22
CA PRO A 34 -18.90 -5.44 27.03
C PRO A 34 -19.11 -6.78 26.24
N ARG A 35 -18.30 -7.01 25.19
CA ARG A 35 -17.77 -8.31 24.67
C ARG A 35 -18.16 -8.75 23.24
N SER A 36 -17.09 -9.11 22.52
CA SER A 36 -16.92 -10.32 21.68
C SER A 36 -17.21 -10.24 20.18
N CYS A 37 -16.14 -10.53 19.44
CA CYS A 37 -16.05 -10.93 18.04
C CYS A 37 -16.90 -12.16 17.66
N ASN A 38 -17.04 -12.29 16.32
CA ASN A 38 -17.30 -13.47 15.47
C ASN A 38 -18.75 -13.78 15.07
N ILE A 39 -19.06 -13.55 13.79
CA ILE A 39 -20.27 -14.06 13.13
C ILE A 39 -19.84 -14.83 11.86
N PHE A 40 -19.55 -16.12 12.03
CA PHE A 40 -19.57 -17.08 10.94
C PHE A 40 -21.02 -17.49 10.64
N LYS A 41 -21.34 -17.56 9.34
CA LYS A 41 -22.18 -18.60 8.73
C LYS A 41 -23.69 -18.55 9.03
N ALA A 42 -24.44 -17.88 8.15
CA ALA A 42 -25.85 -18.18 7.93
C ALA A 42 -25.98 -19.26 6.85
N LEU A 43 -26.45 -20.43 7.28
CA LEU A 43 -26.79 -21.60 6.48
C LEU A 43 -28.33 -21.71 6.39
N PHE A 44 -28.79 -22.16 5.23
CA PHE A 44 -30.11 -22.75 4.92
C PHE A 44 -31.36 -21.85 4.84
N CYS A 45 -31.99 -21.85 3.66
CA CYS A 45 -33.44 -22.02 3.57
C CYS A 45 -33.89 -22.59 2.21
N CYS A 46 -34.56 -23.75 2.28
CA CYS A 46 -35.57 -24.34 1.38
C CYS A 46 -35.20 -25.00 0.02
N LEU A 47 -35.29 -26.34 0.03
CA LEU A 47 -35.56 -27.24 -1.11
C LEU A 47 -37.02 -27.07 -1.60
N GLN A 48 -37.26 -27.11 -2.92
CA GLN A 48 -37.87 -28.28 -3.60
C GLN A 48 -37.94 -28.11 -5.14
N ALA A 49 -37.36 -29.13 -5.79
CA ALA A 49 -37.69 -29.79 -7.08
C ALA A 49 -38.08 -28.96 -8.31
N GLN A 50 -37.43 -29.24 -9.46
CA GLN A 50 -38.05 -29.94 -10.61
C GLN A 50 -37.00 -30.64 -11.49
N ASP A 51 -37.30 -31.88 -11.86
CA ASP A 51 -36.56 -32.72 -12.82
C ASP A 51 -36.73 -32.19 -14.26
N GLY A 52 -35.62 -32.06 -14.98
CA GLY A 52 -35.59 -31.72 -16.41
C GLY A 52 -34.37 -32.33 -17.11
N PRO A 53 -34.43 -32.62 -18.43
CA PRO A 53 -33.44 -33.45 -19.12
C PRO A 53 -32.08 -32.74 -19.28
N LYS A 54 -31.01 -33.52 -19.07
CA LYS A 54 -29.61 -33.08 -19.07
C LYS A 54 -29.10 -32.80 -20.50
N PRO A 55 -28.50 -31.63 -20.79
CA PRO A 55 -27.92 -31.36 -22.11
C PRO A 55 -26.53 -32.03 -22.31
N PRO A 56 -26.11 -32.29 -23.57
CA PRO A 56 -24.87 -32.97 -23.91
C PRO A 56 -23.61 -32.12 -23.64
N PRO A 57 -22.42 -32.75 -23.53
CA PRO A 57 -21.18 -32.04 -23.19
C PRO A 57 -20.68 -31.17 -24.36
N PRO A 58 -20.06 -30.00 -24.11
CA PRO A 58 -19.48 -29.19 -25.17
C PRO A 58 -18.17 -29.78 -25.72
N LEU A 59 -17.99 -29.65 -27.04
CA LEU A 59 -16.75 -29.93 -27.78
C LEU A 59 -15.62 -28.95 -27.39
N PRO A 60 -14.34 -29.32 -27.59
CA PRO A 60 -13.20 -28.47 -27.22
C PRO A 60 -13.13 -27.20 -28.08
N PRO A 61 -12.69 -26.04 -27.53
CA PRO A 61 -12.60 -24.82 -28.31
C PRO A 61 -11.44 -24.88 -29.33
N PRO A 62 -11.64 -24.34 -30.56
CA PRO A 62 -10.61 -24.21 -31.56
C PRO A 62 -9.59 -23.12 -31.20
N SER A 63 -8.37 -23.30 -31.71
CA SER A 63 -7.20 -22.45 -31.58
C SER A 63 -7.40 -21.02 -32.08
N GLN A 64 -6.79 -20.07 -31.35
CA GLN A 64 -6.40 -18.70 -31.68
C GLN A 64 -6.82 -18.17 -33.07
N GLN A 65 -7.64 -17.11 -33.09
CA GLN A 65 -7.34 -15.89 -33.84
C GLN A 65 -8.28 -14.73 -33.47
N ALA A 66 -7.68 -13.55 -33.44
CA ALA A 66 -8.17 -12.25 -33.00
C ALA A 66 -9.53 -11.83 -33.60
N LEU A 67 -10.32 -11.06 -32.82
CA LEU A 67 -10.72 -9.66 -33.11
C LEU A 67 -11.70 -9.08 -32.07
N LEU A 68 -11.43 -7.83 -31.70
CA LEU A 68 -12.27 -6.83 -30.98
C LEU A 68 -13.71 -6.78 -31.54
N GLU A 69 -14.81 -6.38 -30.88
CA GLU A 69 -15.15 -5.57 -29.69
C GLU A 69 -16.69 -5.69 -29.50
N SER A 70 -17.25 -5.63 -28.27
CA SER A 70 -18.49 -4.89 -27.90
C SER A 70 -18.92 -5.14 -26.44
N GLN A 71 -19.38 -4.06 -25.78
CA GLN A 71 -19.82 -3.91 -24.38
C GLN A 71 -21.15 -4.68 -24.10
N GLU A 72 -21.60 -5.07 -22.90
CA GLU A 72 -21.67 -4.43 -21.57
C GLU A 72 -21.81 -5.46 -20.40
N ASN A 73 -21.46 -5.02 -19.18
CA ASN A 73 -21.76 -5.58 -17.83
C ASN A 73 -21.18 -6.97 -17.46
N GLY A 74 -20.27 -7.13 -16.51
CA GLY A 74 -19.79 -6.23 -15.46
C GLY A 74 -18.94 -7.02 -14.46
N THR A 75 -17.70 -7.30 -14.82
CA THR A 75 -16.56 -7.42 -13.89
C THR A 75 -15.33 -7.19 -14.76
N VAL A 76 -14.84 -5.95 -14.80
CA VAL A 76 -13.60 -5.63 -15.51
C VAL A 76 -12.46 -6.25 -14.72
N VAL A 77 -12.03 -7.45 -15.12
CA VAL A 77 -10.70 -7.93 -14.75
C VAL A 77 -9.73 -7.07 -15.56
N LYS A 78 -9.22 -5.98 -14.97
CA LYS A 78 -8.08 -5.25 -15.55
C LYS A 78 -6.91 -6.23 -15.62
N GLN A 79 -6.67 -6.80 -16.80
CA GLN A 79 -5.38 -7.43 -17.09
C GLN A 79 -4.35 -6.30 -17.12
N TYR A 80 -3.53 -6.21 -16.07
CA TYR A 80 -2.41 -5.29 -16.04
C TYR A 80 -1.32 -5.86 -16.95
N GLU A 81 -1.40 -5.59 -18.26
CA GLU A 81 -0.39 -6.03 -19.23
C GLU A 81 0.94 -5.26 -19.11
N HIS A 82 0.99 -4.20 -18.30
CA HIS A 82 2.18 -3.39 -18.11
C HIS A 82 2.65 -3.37 -16.65
N SER A 83 3.96 -3.63 -16.48
CA SER A 83 4.70 -3.40 -15.24
C SER A 83 4.47 -1.99 -14.71
N LEU A 84 4.33 -1.84 -13.39
CA LEU A 84 4.20 -0.55 -12.72
C LEU A 84 5.48 0.28 -12.76
N LEU A 85 6.65 -0.37 -12.79
CA LEU A 85 7.93 0.33 -12.89
C LEU A 85 8.45 0.29 -14.32
N PRO A 86 9.14 1.36 -14.76
CA PRO A 86 9.88 1.36 -16.02
C PRO A 86 11.09 0.41 -15.93
N GLU A 87 11.86 0.33 -17.02
CA GLU A 87 13.17 -0.33 -17.01
C GLU A 87 14.09 0.26 -15.93
N VAL A 88 14.98 -0.60 -15.39
CA VAL A 88 15.90 -0.22 -14.32
C VAL A 88 16.90 0.80 -14.84
N ASN A 89 17.07 1.90 -14.10
CA ASN A 89 18.07 2.92 -14.40
C ASN A 89 19.50 2.34 -14.31
N ALA A 90 20.41 2.85 -15.14
CA ALA A 90 21.80 2.38 -15.18
C ALA A 90 22.52 2.40 -13.82
N GLN A 91 22.24 3.41 -12.99
CA GLN A 91 22.84 3.58 -11.66
C GLN A 91 22.31 2.60 -10.59
N ASP A 92 21.18 1.96 -10.87
CA ASP A 92 20.52 1.03 -9.94
C ASP A 92 20.60 -0.42 -10.42
N GLN A 93 21.35 -0.69 -11.49
CA GLN A 93 21.56 -2.04 -12.00
C GLN A 93 22.17 -2.95 -10.93
N GLY A 94 21.51 -4.10 -10.72
CA GLY A 94 21.92 -5.09 -9.71
C GLY A 94 21.52 -4.76 -8.27
N LYS A 95 20.97 -3.56 -7.99
CA LYS A 95 20.44 -3.23 -6.67
C LYS A 95 19.13 -3.97 -6.40
N ILE A 96 18.85 -4.19 -5.12
CA ILE A 96 17.52 -4.63 -4.65
C ILE A 96 16.54 -3.47 -4.80
N CYS A 97 15.30 -3.77 -5.21
CA CYS A 97 14.21 -2.81 -5.21
C CYS A 97 13.58 -2.74 -3.81
N VAL A 98 13.41 -1.54 -3.28
CA VAL A 98 12.73 -1.33 -2.00
C VAL A 98 11.55 -0.38 -2.19
N VAL A 99 10.37 -0.91 -1.94
CA VAL A 99 9.14 -0.13 -1.83
C VAL A 99 9.08 0.48 -0.44
N ILE A 100 8.93 1.81 -0.35
CA ILE A 100 8.85 2.54 0.91
C ILE A 100 7.51 3.28 0.97
N ASP A 101 6.76 3.05 2.03
CA ASP A 101 5.52 3.77 2.31
C ASP A 101 5.77 5.20 2.81
N LEU A 102 4.75 6.06 2.74
CA LEU A 102 4.84 7.47 3.11
C LEU A 102 4.25 7.76 4.49
N ASP A 103 2.94 7.58 4.62
CA ASP A 103 2.12 8.02 5.75
C ASP A 103 2.32 7.10 6.96
N GLU A 104 2.52 7.66 8.15
CA GLU A 104 2.92 6.94 9.37
C GLU A 104 4.24 6.14 9.26
N THR A 105 4.93 6.19 8.12
CA THR A 105 6.22 5.53 7.88
C THR A 105 7.35 6.56 7.87
N LEU A 106 7.31 7.54 6.96
CA LEU A 106 8.33 8.61 6.82
C LEU A 106 7.83 9.96 7.36
N VAL A 107 6.53 10.17 7.32
CA VAL A 107 5.87 11.43 7.71
C VAL A 107 4.53 11.14 8.39
N HIS A 108 3.98 12.13 9.07
CA HIS A 108 2.62 12.08 9.58
C HIS A 108 1.87 13.38 9.27
N SER A 109 0.64 13.24 8.76
CA SER A 109 -0.26 14.38 8.55
C SER A 109 -1.06 14.69 9.80
N SER A 110 -0.65 15.70 10.55
CA SER A 110 -1.39 16.14 11.74
C SER A 110 -2.76 16.75 11.39
N PHE A 111 -3.72 16.66 12.32
CA PHE A 111 -5.04 17.31 12.23
C PHE A 111 -4.98 18.83 12.00
N LYS A 112 -3.83 19.46 12.25
CA LYS A 112 -3.64 20.91 12.11
C LYS A 112 -3.21 21.34 10.70
N VAL A 113 -3.31 20.49 9.67
CA VAL A 113 -2.97 20.82 8.27
C VAL A 113 -1.44 20.86 8.01
N TYR A 114 -0.63 20.33 8.92
CA TYR A 114 0.83 20.24 8.74
C TYR A 114 1.29 18.81 8.60
N VAL A 115 2.35 18.61 7.83
CA VAL A 115 3.08 17.34 7.74
C VAL A 115 4.31 17.41 8.63
N LEU A 116 4.44 16.42 9.52
CA LEU A 116 5.59 16.23 10.39
C LEU A 116 6.52 15.21 9.75
N LYS A 117 7.83 15.47 9.79
CA LYS A 117 8.86 14.53 9.35
C LYS A 117 9.21 13.58 10.50
N ARG A 118 9.26 12.28 10.25
CA ARG A 118 9.76 11.32 11.23
C ARG A 118 11.24 11.61 11.52
N PRO A 119 11.70 11.53 12.77
CA PRO A 119 13.12 11.66 13.08
C PRO A 119 13.99 10.75 12.20
N TYR A 120 15.18 11.24 11.83
CA TYR A 120 16.16 10.54 10.99
C TYR A 120 15.74 10.23 9.55
N VAL A 121 14.59 10.73 9.07
CA VAL A 121 14.11 10.43 7.70
C VAL A 121 15.09 10.86 6.60
N ASP A 122 15.79 11.99 6.77
CA ASP A 122 16.76 12.47 5.77
C ASP A 122 17.98 11.56 5.67
N GLU A 123 18.54 11.18 6.83
CA GLU A 123 19.66 10.24 6.93
C GLU A 123 19.27 8.86 6.39
N PHE A 124 18.05 8.41 6.73
CA PHE A 124 17.49 7.17 6.24
C PHE A 124 17.38 7.16 4.72
N LEU A 125 16.73 8.16 4.13
CA LEU A 125 16.53 8.23 2.68
C LEU A 125 17.86 8.36 1.93
N GLN A 126 18.79 9.18 2.42
CA GLN A 126 20.12 9.28 1.83
C GLN A 126 20.79 7.92 1.76
N ARG A 127 20.83 7.18 2.87
CA ARG A 127 21.47 5.87 2.92
C ARG A 127 20.76 4.83 2.07
N MET A 128 19.43 4.84 2.06
CA MET A 128 18.62 3.94 1.23
C MET A 128 18.86 4.17 -0.26
N GLY A 129 18.96 5.42 -0.72
CA GLY A 129 19.20 5.76 -2.13
C GLY A 129 20.58 5.33 -2.65
N GLU A 130 21.57 5.23 -1.76
CA GLU A 130 22.89 4.67 -2.11
C GLU A 130 22.80 3.16 -2.37
N LEU A 131 22.05 2.45 -1.52
CA LEU A 131 22.04 0.99 -1.46
C LEU A 131 21.01 0.32 -2.39
N PHE A 132 19.90 0.99 -2.66
CA PHE A 132 18.72 0.38 -3.27
C PHE A 132 18.18 1.15 -4.49
N GLU A 133 17.36 0.46 -5.29
CA GLU A 133 16.39 1.12 -6.17
C GLU A 133 15.16 1.47 -5.30
N CYS A 134 15.05 2.72 -4.84
CA CYS A 134 13.94 3.15 -4.00
C CYS A 134 12.71 3.54 -4.81
N VAL A 135 11.56 3.01 -4.42
CA VAL A 135 10.23 3.33 -4.98
C VAL A 135 9.35 3.83 -3.85
N LEU A 136 8.82 5.05 -4.00
CA LEU A 136 7.75 5.51 -3.12
C LEU A 136 6.47 4.79 -3.55
N PHE A 137 5.79 4.12 -2.64
CA PHE A 137 4.47 3.56 -2.92
C PHE A 137 3.55 3.85 -1.73
N THR A 138 2.57 4.73 -1.91
CA THR A 138 1.60 5.10 -0.86
C THR A 138 0.18 4.76 -1.28
N ALA A 139 -0.68 4.43 -0.30
CA ALA A 139 -2.13 4.32 -0.50
C ALA A 139 -2.82 5.70 -0.54
N SER A 140 -2.09 6.81 -0.44
CA SER A 140 -2.57 8.17 -0.60
C SER A 140 -2.68 8.59 -2.06
N LEU A 141 -3.47 9.65 -2.31
CA LEU A 141 -3.61 10.24 -3.64
C LEU A 141 -2.38 11.10 -3.97
N ALA A 142 -1.98 11.12 -5.25
CA ALA A 142 -0.87 11.93 -5.76
C ALA A 142 -0.97 13.41 -5.33
N LYS A 143 -2.18 13.99 -5.40
CA LYS A 143 -2.44 15.40 -5.00
C LYS A 143 -1.97 15.78 -3.59
N TYR A 144 -1.85 14.81 -2.70
CA TYR A 144 -1.30 15.00 -1.36
C TYR A 144 0.16 14.55 -1.28
N ALA A 145 0.46 13.36 -1.82
CA ALA A 145 1.76 12.73 -1.64
C ALA A 145 2.89 13.38 -2.45
N ASP A 146 2.61 13.90 -3.65
CA ASP A 146 3.62 14.57 -4.48
C ASP A 146 4.25 15.78 -3.79
N PRO A 147 3.49 16.81 -3.35
CA PRO A 147 4.10 17.99 -2.73
C PRO A 147 4.83 17.65 -1.43
N VAL A 148 4.38 16.64 -0.70
CA VAL A 148 5.09 16.15 0.50
C VAL A 148 6.42 15.51 0.11
N THR A 149 6.43 14.67 -0.93
CA THR A 149 7.63 13.99 -1.40
C THR A 149 8.62 14.97 -2.01
N ASP A 150 8.16 15.98 -2.74
CA ASP A 150 9.04 17.02 -3.33
C ASP A 150 9.83 17.79 -2.27
N LEU A 151 9.25 17.97 -1.08
CA LEU A 151 9.89 18.65 0.04
C LEU A 151 10.77 17.71 0.87
N LEU A 152 10.41 16.43 0.94
CA LEU A 152 11.11 15.40 1.69
C LEU A 152 12.35 14.89 0.94
N ASP A 153 12.19 14.50 -0.33
CA ASP A 153 13.22 13.86 -1.15
C ASP A 153 14.00 14.88 -1.97
N GLN A 154 14.87 15.63 -1.29
CA GLN A 154 15.71 16.64 -1.93
C GLN A 154 16.88 16.05 -2.72
N CYS A 155 17.16 14.75 -2.56
CA CYS A 155 18.29 14.05 -3.19
C CYS A 155 17.86 13.18 -4.38
N GLY A 156 16.58 13.11 -4.71
CA GLY A 156 16.06 12.28 -5.80
C GLY A 156 16.24 10.78 -5.54
N VAL A 157 16.08 10.36 -4.30
CA VAL A 157 16.15 8.96 -3.83
C VAL A 157 15.09 8.12 -4.54
N PHE A 158 13.85 8.60 -4.64
CA PHE A 158 12.76 7.85 -5.24
C PHE A 158 12.81 7.92 -6.77
N ARG A 159 12.98 6.77 -7.41
CA ARG A 159 13.03 6.67 -8.89
C ARG A 159 11.64 6.75 -9.52
N THR A 160 10.67 6.19 -8.83
CA THR A 160 9.27 6.15 -9.23
C THR A 160 8.40 6.40 -8.00
N ARG A 161 7.29 7.11 -8.21
CA ARG A 161 6.25 7.32 -7.20
C ARG A 161 4.97 6.62 -7.65
N LEU A 162 4.47 5.73 -6.81
CA LEU A 162 3.23 5.00 -7.00
C LEU A 162 2.23 5.43 -5.94
N PHE A 163 0.99 5.67 -6.36
CA PHE A 163 -0.06 6.21 -5.51
C PHE A 163 -1.22 5.22 -5.41
N ARG A 164 -2.30 5.65 -4.75
CA ARG A 164 -3.53 4.86 -4.54
C ARG A 164 -4.02 4.13 -5.79
N GLU A 165 -3.95 4.76 -6.96
CA GLU A 165 -4.42 4.21 -8.23
C GLU A 165 -3.61 2.99 -8.69
N SER A 166 -2.36 2.86 -8.21
CA SER A 166 -1.49 1.72 -8.47
C SER A 166 -1.80 0.53 -7.55
N CYS A 167 -2.43 0.75 -6.40
CA CYS A 167 -2.82 -0.31 -5.47
C CYS A 167 -3.89 -1.24 -6.08
N VAL A 168 -3.95 -2.47 -5.58
CA VAL A 168 -5.07 -3.38 -5.77
C VAL A 168 -6.05 -3.18 -4.62
N PHE A 169 -7.31 -2.84 -4.90
CA PHE A 169 -8.34 -2.79 -3.86
C PHE A 169 -8.84 -4.21 -3.56
N HIS A 170 -8.44 -4.76 -2.41
CA HIS A 170 -8.73 -6.14 -2.02
C HIS A 170 -9.31 -6.17 -0.60
N GLN A 171 -10.51 -6.75 -0.45
CA GLN A 171 -11.20 -6.90 0.84
C GLN A 171 -11.29 -5.59 1.66
N GLY A 172 -11.56 -4.47 0.99
CA GLY A 172 -11.67 -3.17 1.65
C GLY A 172 -10.34 -2.48 1.96
N CYS A 173 -9.20 -3.08 1.61
CA CYS A 173 -7.86 -2.54 1.82
C CYS A 173 -7.18 -2.20 0.48
N TYR A 174 -6.30 -1.21 0.49
CA TYR A 174 -5.41 -0.93 -0.63
C TYR A 174 -4.13 -1.75 -0.46
N VAL A 175 -3.93 -2.74 -1.33
CA VAL A 175 -2.80 -3.67 -1.30
C VAL A 175 -1.77 -3.26 -2.36
N LYS A 176 -0.50 -3.23 -1.97
CA LYS A 176 0.67 -2.96 -2.80
C LYS A 176 1.19 -4.28 -3.34
N ASP A 177 0.60 -4.75 -4.43
CA ASP A 177 0.97 -6.02 -5.05
C ASP A 177 2.34 -5.91 -5.75
N LEU A 178 3.39 -6.42 -5.09
CA LEU A 178 4.77 -6.37 -5.56
C LEU A 178 4.99 -7.13 -6.87
N SER A 179 4.17 -8.12 -7.19
CA SER A 179 4.27 -8.87 -8.46
C SER A 179 4.02 -8.00 -9.69
N ARG A 180 3.36 -6.85 -9.51
CA ARG A 180 3.07 -5.89 -10.57
C ARG A 180 4.21 -4.90 -10.82
N LEU A 181 5.28 -4.90 -10.02
CA LEU A 181 6.38 -3.96 -10.15
C LEU A 181 7.31 -4.24 -11.34
N GLY A 182 7.26 -5.44 -11.92
CA GLY A 182 8.24 -5.84 -12.93
C GLY A 182 9.66 -5.94 -12.38
N ARG A 183 9.78 -6.40 -11.13
CA ARG A 183 11.05 -6.71 -10.44
C ARG A 183 11.01 -8.13 -9.92
N ASP A 184 12.19 -8.73 -9.78
CA ASP A 184 12.30 -10.06 -9.18
C ASP A 184 11.94 -9.98 -7.68
N LEU A 185 10.96 -10.78 -7.25
CA LEU A 185 10.54 -10.83 -5.85
C LEU A 185 11.64 -11.35 -4.93
N HIS A 186 12.61 -12.11 -5.42
CA HIS A 186 13.80 -12.49 -4.65
C HIS A 186 14.76 -11.32 -4.38
N LYS A 187 14.56 -10.20 -5.07
CA LYS A 187 15.33 -8.96 -4.97
C LYS A 187 14.42 -7.74 -4.74
N THR A 188 13.27 -7.94 -4.10
CA THR A 188 12.31 -6.86 -3.81
C THR A 188 11.91 -6.89 -2.34
N LEU A 189 11.89 -5.73 -1.69
CA LEU A 189 11.44 -5.54 -0.31
C LEU A 189 10.31 -4.50 -0.24
N ILE A 190 9.55 -4.53 0.85
CA ILE A 190 8.59 -3.48 1.19
C ILE A 190 8.74 -3.06 2.67
N LEU A 191 8.86 -1.76 2.90
CA LEU A 191 8.83 -1.11 4.20
C LEU A 191 7.49 -0.38 4.36
N ASP A 192 6.64 -0.87 5.26
CA ASP A 192 5.29 -0.37 5.44
C ASP A 192 4.81 -0.68 6.86
N ASN A 193 4.06 0.25 7.45
CA ASN A 193 3.56 0.11 8.81
C ASN A 193 2.28 -0.74 8.91
N SER A 194 1.62 -1.01 7.79
CA SER A 194 0.34 -1.72 7.73
C SER A 194 0.49 -3.11 7.10
N PRO A 195 0.30 -4.20 7.87
CA PRO A 195 0.31 -5.57 7.34
C PRO A 195 -0.68 -5.83 6.21
N ALA A 196 -1.77 -5.07 6.14
CA ALA A 196 -2.74 -5.18 5.05
C ALA A 196 -2.14 -4.73 3.70
N SER A 197 -1.21 -3.78 3.70
CA SER A 197 -0.58 -3.23 2.49
C SER A 197 0.22 -4.28 1.73
N TYR A 198 0.86 -5.23 2.42
CA TYR A 198 1.70 -6.26 1.83
C TYR A 198 1.13 -7.68 2.03
N ILE A 199 -0.18 -7.81 2.20
CA ILE A 199 -0.83 -9.10 2.50
C ILE A 199 -0.56 -10.19 1.44
N PHE A 200 -0.27 -9.81 0.19
CA PHE A 200 0.09 -10.76 -0.88
C PHE A 200 1.57 -11.21 -0.82
N HIS A 201 2.44 -10.42 -0.18
CA HIS A 201 3.90 -10.64 -0.15
C HIS A 201 4.50 -10.46 1.25
N PRO A 202 3.97 -11.12 2.30
CA PRO A 202 4.43 -10.91 3.68
C PRO A 202 5.90 -11.29 3.90
N ASN A 203 6.43 -12.20 3.08
CA ASN A 203 7.83 -12.63 3.15
C ASN A 203 8.81 -11.59 2.57
N ASN A 204 8.32 -10.59 1.83
CA ASN A 204 9.13 -9.47 1.32
C ASN A 204 9.13 -8.27 2.29
N ALA A 205 8.34 -8.32 3.36
CA ALA A 205 8.10 -7.16 4.20
C ALA A 205 9.16 -6.99 5.31
N VAL A 206 9.62 -5.76 5.48
CA VAL A 206 10.24 -5.25 6.70
C VAL A 206 9.15 -4.42 7.40
N PRO A 207 8.46 -4.95 8.42
CA PRO A 207 7.45 -4.19 9.14
C PRO A 207 8.10 -3.02 9.88
N VAL A 208 7.40 -1.89 9.95
CA VAL A 208 7.84 -0.73 10.72
C VAL A 208 6.72 -0.24 11.62
N VAL A 209 7.07 0.31 12.78
CA VAL A 209 6.06 0.87 13.70
C VAL A 209 5.51 2.17 13.12
N SER A 210 4.19 2.33 13.16
CA SER A 210 3.52 3.59 12.82
C SER A 210 4.05 4.74 13.67
N TRP A 211 4.32 5.87 13.03
CA TRP A 211 4.79 7.08 13.67
C TRP A 211 3.79 8.22 13.51
N PHE A 212 3.69 9.07 14.53
CA PHE A 212 2.72 10.17 14.56
C PHE A 212 3.39 11.50 14.92
N ASP A 213 3.92 11.62 16.14
CA ASP A 213 4.50 12.87 16.64
C ASP A 213 5.61 12.69 17.69
N ASP A 214 6.05 11.45 17.93
CA ASP A 214 7.12 11.16 18.88
C ASP A 214 8.46 11.70 18.35
N VAL A 215 8.99 12.71 19.02
CA VAL A 215 10.25 13.37 18.65
C VAL A 215 11.49 12.55 19.05
N ASP A 216 11.32 11.59 19.96
CA ASP A 216 12.38 10.69 20.43
C ASP A 216 12.39 9.35 19.64
N ASP A 217 11.51 9.19 18.64
CA ASP A 217 11.53 8.04 17.71
C ASP A 217 12.91 7.91 17.05
N ALA A 218 13.41 6.69 16.99
CA ALA A 218 14.68 6.36 16.34
C ALA A 218 14.54 5.14 15.42
N GLU A 219 13.31 4.80 15.03
CA GLU A 219 13.05 3.54 14.32
C GLU A 219 13.72 3.50 12.95
N LEU A 220 13.65 4.60 12.18
CA LEU A 220 14.31 4.69 10.88
C LEU A 220 15.83 4.55 11.00
N LEU A 221 16.43 5.14 12.04
CA LEU A 221 17.86 4.99 12.33
C LEU A 221 18.21 3.54 12.68
N ASN A 222 17.40 2.90 13.52
CA ASN A 222 17.59 1.52 13.95
C ASN A 222 17.42 0.50 12.81
N LEU A 223 16.66 0.85 11.76
CA LEU A 223 16.49 0.02 10.57
C LEU A 223 17.68 0.10 9.60
N LEU A 224 18.55 1.11 9.68
CA LEU A 224 19.67 1.24 8.76
C LEU A 224 20.61 0.03 8.74
N PRO A 225 21.09 -0.50 9.88
CA PRO A 225 21.92 -1.71 9.88
C PRO A 225 21.24 -2.92 9.24
N VAL A 226 19.93 -3.06 9.45
CA VAL A 226 19.13 -4.15 8.86
C VAL A 226 19.09 -4.02 7.34
N PHE A 227 18.86 -2.81 6.82
CA PHE A 227 18.86 -2.56 5.38
C PHE A 227 20.27 -2.70 4.78
N GLU A 228 21.32 -2.30 5.45
CA GLU A 228 22.70 -2.54 5.00
C GLU A 228 23.01 -4.04 4.87
N GLU A 229 22.54 -4.85 5.81
CA GLU A 229 22.67 -6.31 5.74
C GLU A 229 21.82 -6.92 4.61
N LEU A 230 20.63 -6.37 4.35
CA LEU A 230 19.74 -6.82 3.28
C LEU A 230 20.26 -6.42 1.89
N SER A 231 20.97 -5.29 1.77
CA SER A 231 21.49 -4.81 0.47
C SER A 231 22.49 -5.78 -0.15
N GLN A 232 23.11 -6.64 0.66
CA GLN A 232 24.07 -7.65 0.24
C GLN A 232 23.43 -9.02 -0.05
N ALA A 233 22.10 -9.15 0.11
CA ALA A 233 21.43 -10.43 -0.02
C ALA A 233 21.30 -10.87 -1.48
N ASP A 234 21.67 -12.11 -1.79
CA ASP A 234 21.34 -12.75 -3.07
C ASP A 234 19.85 -13.06 -3.19
N ASN A 235 19.21 -13.38 -2.06
CA ASN A 235 17.78 -13.63 -1.97
C ASN A 235 17.26 -13.04 -0.65
N VAL A 236 16.34 -12.09 -0.75
CA VAL A 236 15.80 -11.36 0.40
C VAL A 236 15.03 -12.26 1.35
N TYR A 237 14.39 -13.34 0.87
CA TYR A 237 13.64 -14.27 1.72
C TYR A 237 14.54 -14.94 2.74
N THR A 238 15.62 -15.58 2.27
CA THR A 238 16.58 -16.26 3.14
C THR A 238 17.19 -15.29 4.15
N ARG A 239 17.47 -14.05 3.73
CA ARG A 239 18.09 -13.06 4.61
C ARG A 239 17.12 -12.54 5.67
N LEU A 240 15.86 -12.28 5.30
CA LEU A 240 14.83 -11.89 6.26
C LEU A 240 14.53 -12.99 7.26
N ASP A 241 14.48 -14.25 6.85
CA ASP A 241 14.25 -15.38 7.76
C ASP A 241 15.36 -15.48 8.82
N GLN A 242 16.63 -15.33 8.41
CA GLN A 242 17.77 -15.29 9.34
C GLN A 242 17.66 -14.13 10.34
N LEU A 243 17.31 -12.93 9.87
CA LEU A 243 17.16 -11.74 10.72
C LEU A 243 15.98 -11.86 11.69
N ARG A 244 14.93 -12.58 11.29
CA ARG A 244 13.77 -12.90 12.15
C ARG A 244 14.07 -14.02 13.17
N GLY A 245 15.23 -14.67 13.07
CA GLY A 245 15.63 -15.76 13.95
C GLY A 245 14.95 -17.09 13.64
N HIS A 246 14.57 -17.31 12.38
CA HIS A 246 14.00 -18.56 11.86
C HIS A 246 15.03 -19.42 11.13
#